data_AF-A0A936LWH9-F1
#
_entry.id   AF-A0A936LWH9-F1
#
_cell.length_a   1.000
_cell.length_b   1.000
_cell.length_c   1.000
_cell.angle_alpha   90.00
_cell.angle_beta   90.00
_cell.angle_gamma   90.00
#
_symmetry.space_group_name_H-M   'P 1'
#
loop_
_entity.id
_entity.type
_entity.pdbx_description
1 polymer ?
#
loop_
_entity_poly.entity_id
_entity_poly.type
_entity_poly.pdbx_seq_one_letter_code
_entity_poly.pdbx_strand_id
1 'polypeptide(L)'
;MELKYIANTGFVTISTANSNLDGTGTTTLLLTAGNNGTLLKTLIIKAQTNTTQGMVRFFLKNASNNNYNIILEVPIPIVTKSSRDCSFQVVIPINYSMLAGIKFMFLLK
;
A
#
# COMPACT_ATOMS: atom_id res chain seq x y z
N MET A 1 -19.95 19.14 -18.17
CA MET A 1 -18.58 18.61 -18.36
C MET A 1 -18.50 17.29 -17.62
N GLU A 2 -18.27 16.17 -18.31
CA GLU A 2 -18.22 14.83 -17.69
C GLU A 2 -16.81 14.58 -17.14
N LEU A 3 -16.73 14.10 -15.90
CA LEU A 3 -15.46 13.72 -15.28
C LEU A 3 -15.10 12.30 -15.72
N LYS A 4 -14.04 12.18 -16.55
CA LYS A 4 -13.51 10.89 -16.99
C LYS A 4 -12.50 10.34 -15.99
N TYR A 5 -12.80 9.20 -15.38
CA TYR A 5 -11.85 8.45 -14.57
C TYR A 5 -11.24 7.31 -15.39
N ILE A 6 -9.91 7.18 -15.35
CA ILE A 6 -9.19 6.05 -15.94
C ILE A 6 -8.72 5.16 -14.80
N ALA A 7 -9.04 3.88 -14.86
CA ALA A 7 -8.57 2.91 -13.88
C ALA A 7 -7.04 2.75 -13.98
N ASN A 8 -6.35 2.89 -12.85
CA ASN A 8 -4.93 2.63 -12.74
C ASN A 8 -4.69 1.70 -11.55
N THR A 9 -4.11 0.52 -11.82
CA THR A 9 -3.92 -0.53 -10.82
C THR A 9 -2.42 -0.78 -10.65
N GLY A 10 -1.92 -0.50 -9.44
CA GLY A 10 -0.59 -0.93 -9.01
C GLY A 10 -0.66 -2.29 -8.32
N PHE A 11 0.29 -3.18 -8.63
CA PHE A 11 0.45 -4.45 -7.95
C PHE A 11 1.93 -4.72 -7.73
N VAL A 12 2.34 -4.92 -6.47
CA VAL A 12 3.72 -5.21 -6.12
C VAL A 12 3.80 -6.18 -4.94
N THR A 13 4.75 -7.10 -5.00
CA THR A 13 5.09 -8.00 -3.90
C THR A 13 6.27 -7.45 -3.11
N ILE A 14 6.23 -7.60 -1.78
CA ILE A 14 7.32 -7.27 -0.87
C ILE A 14 7.52 -8.44 0.09
N SER A 15 8.77 -8.76 0.40
CA SER A 15 9.14 -9.85 1.32
C SER A 15 10.15 -9.41 2.38
N THR A 16 10.64 -8.18 2.30
CA THR A 16 11.63 -7.63 3.24
C THR A 16 10.94 -6.76 4.27
N ALA A 17 11.06 -7.13 5.55
CA ALA A 17 10.60 -6.30 6.65
C ALA A 17 11.51 -5.07 6.82
N ASN A 18 10.93 -3.95 7.22
CA ASN A 18 11.61 -2.70 7.49
C ASN A 18 11.51 -2.37 8.99
N SER A 19 12.65 -2.11 9.64
CA SER A 19 12.71 -1.74 11.05
C SER A 19 12.15 -0.36 11.33
N ASN A 20 12.20 0.54 10.34
CA ASN A 20 11.86 1.94 10.50
C ASN A 20 10.33 2.12 10.43
N LEU A 21 9.83 3.11 11.16
CA LEU A 21 8.39 3.36 11.31
C LEU A 21 7.91 4.58 10.50
N ASP A 22 8.84 5.31 9.90
CA ASP A 22 8.66 6.65 9.32
C ASP A 22 8.66 6.66 7.78
N GLY A 23 8.69 5.49 7.13
CA GLY A 23 8.76 5.38 5.68
C GLY A 23 10.17 5.56 5.10
N THR A 24 11.21 5.62 5.93
CA THR A 24 12.60 5.52 5.48
C THR A 24 13.03 4.06 5.31
N GLY A 25 14.19 3.80 4.70
CA GLY A 25 14.70 2.44 4.45
C GLY A 25 14.06 1.75 3.24
N THR A 26 13.82 0.44 3.34
CA THR A 26 13.22 -0.35 2.26
C THR A 26 11.72 -0.10 2.20
N THR A 27 11.32 0.73 1.25
CA THR A 27 9.93 1.01 0.91
C THR A 27 9.69 0.72 -0.56
N THR A 28 8.51 0.21 -0.87
CA THR A 28 8.15 -0.18 -2.22
C THR A 28 7.12 0.78 -2.80
N LEU A 29 7.37 1.26 -4.03
CA LEU A 29 6.43 2.06 -4.79
C LEU A 29 5.30 1.17 -5.30
N LEU A 30 4.06 1.49 -4.93
CA LEU A 30 2.88 0.79 -5.44
C LEU A 30 2.28 1.53 -6.65
N LEU A 31 2.17 2.86 -6.56
CA LEU A 31 1.55 3.67 -7.59
C LEU A 31 2.11 5.10 -7.57
N THR A 32 2.29 5.71 -8.75
CA THR A 32 2.54 7.16 -8.86
C THR A 32 1.27 7.83 -9.36
N ALA A 33 0.85 8.90 -8.71
CA ALA A 33 -0.32 9.67 -9.14
C ALA A 33 -0.07 10.30 -10.51
N GLY A 34 -1.06 10.22 -11.40
CA GLY A 34 -0.98 10.79 -12.75
C GLY A 34 -0.96 12.32 -12.75
N ASN A 35 -0.79 12.93 -13.92
CA ASN A 35 -0.73 14.39 -14.06
C ASN A 35 -1.97 15.14 -13.54
N ASN A 36 -3.13 14.49 -13.52
CA ASN A 36 -4.39 15.06 -13.00
C ASN A 36 -4.71 14.59 -11.57
N GLY A 37 -3.73 14.01 -10.88
CA GLY A 37 -3.94 13.29 -9.62
C GLY A 37 -4.52 11.90 -9.82
N THR A 38 -4.74 11.20 -8.71
CA THR A 38 -5.31 9.85 -8.67
C THR A 38 -6.21 9.70 -7.46
N LEU A 39 -7.39 9.13 -7.66
CA LEU A 39 -8.28 8.75 -6.56
C LEU A 39 -8.06 7.27 -6.23
N LEU A 40 -7.49 6.99 -5.06
CA LEU A 40 -7.42 5.62 -4.53
C LEU A 40 -8.82 5.20 -4.08
N LYS A 41 -9.28 4.05 -4.58
CA LYS A 41 -10.61 3.47 -4.30
C LYS A 41 -10.57 2.21 -3.45
N THR A 42 -9.62 1.34 -3.75
CA THR A 42 -9.54 0.04 -3.12
C THR A 42 -8.07 -0.33 -2.95
N LEU A 43 -7.76 -0.82 -1.76
CA LEU A 43 -6.48 -1.45 -1.46
C LEU A 43 -6.74 -2.92 -1.15
N ILE A 44 -5.98 -3.80 -1.79
CA ILE A 44 -6.08 -5.25 -1.56
C ILE A 44 -4.72 -5.71 -1.06
N ILE A 45 -4.71 -6.34 0.11
CA ILE A 45 -3.52 -6.93 0.71
C ILE A 45 -3.74 -8.43 0.78
N LYS A 46 -2.79 -9.19 0.25
CA LYS A 46 -2.86 -10.66 0.22
C LYS A 46 -1.50 -11.25 0.55
N ALA A 47 -1.47 -12.15 1.52
CA ALA A 47 -0.28 -12.93 1.83
C ALA A 47 -0.11 -14.07 0.81
N GLN A 48 1.11 -14.22 0.29
CA GLN A 48 1.47 -15.32 -0.60
C GLN A 48 1.81 -16.61 0.18
N THR A 49 2.29 -16.46 1.41
CA THR A 49 2.75 -17.55 2.29
C THR A 49 2.22 -17.34 3.73
N ASN A 50 2.76 -18.08 4.70
CA ASN A 50 2.49 -17.87 6.11
C ASN A 50 2.83 -16.43 6.51
N THR A 51 2.05 -15.88 7.42
CA THR A 51 2.29 -14.55 7.99
C THR A 51 2.71 -14.71 9.43
N THR A 52 3.68 -13.90 9.85
CA THR A 52 3.96 -13.65 11.27
C THR A 52 3.17 -12.41 11.69
N GLN A 53 2.94 -12.27 13.00
CA GLN A 53 2.32 -11.06 13.52
C GLN A 53 3.18 -9.84 13.15
N GLY A 54 2.55 -8.84 12.54
CA GLY A 54 3.22 -7.67 12.01
C GLY A 54 2.23 -6.65 11.48
N MET A 55 2.71 -5.68 10.70
CA MET A 55 1.88 -4.65 10.08
C MET A 55 2.34 -4.29 8.67
N VAL A 56 1.39 -3.91 7.83
CA VAL A 56 1.68 -3.20 6.56
C VAL A 56 1.35 -1.74 6.76
N ARG A 57 2.31 -0.86 6.46
CA ARG A 57 2.11 0.59 6.52
C ARG A 57 2.15 1.19 5.13
N PHE A 58 1.22 2.09 4.88
CA PHE A 58 1.09 2.82 3.63
C PHE A 58 1.40 4.30 3.82
N PHE A 59 2.19 4.84 2.90
CA PHE A 59 2.68 6.20 2.91
C PHE A 59 2.39 6.92 1.60
N LEU A 60 2.23 8.24 1.69
CA LEU A 60 2.39 9.14 0.56
C LEU A 60 3.76 9.77 0.65
N LYS A 61 4.53 9.61 -0.41
CA LYS A 61 5.76 10.35 -0.61
C LYS A 61 5.50 11.51 -1.56
N ASN A 62 5.75 12.72 -1.09
CA ASN A 62 5.69 13.90 -1.95
C ASN A 62 6.99 13.99 -2.77
N ALA A 63 6.83 14.11 -4.10
CA ALA A 63 7.96 14.18 -5.02
C ALA A 63 8.84 15.43 -4.84
N SER A 64 8.28 16.52 -4.31
CA SER A 64 9.00 17.80 -4.17
C SER A 64 9.91 17.86 -2.95
N ASN A 65 9.48 17.32 -1.80
CA ASN A 65 10.24 17.41 -0.54
C ASN A 65 10.69 16.04 0.00
N ASN A 66 10.37 14.93 -0.69
CA ASN A 66 10.67 13.56 -0.27
C ASN A 66 10.11 13.13 1.10
N ASN A 67 9.18 13.91 1.68
CA ASN A 67 8.58 13.57 2.97
C ASN A 67 7.58 12.44 2.82
N TYR A 68 7.58 11.56 3.81
CA TYR A 68 6.65 10.45 3.96
C TYR A 68 5.54 10.81 4.94
N ASN A 69 4.29 10.72 4.49
CA ASN A 69 3.12 10.86 5.34
C ASN A 69 2.40 9.53 5.42
N ILE A 70 2.17 9.03 6.63
CA ILE A 70 1.43 7.80 6.84
C ILE A 70 -0.06 8.04 6.53
N ILE A 71 -0.70 7.11 5.81
CA ILE A 71 -2.15 7.17 5.54
C ILE A 71 -2.89 6.07 6.30
N LEU A 72 -2.32 4.87 6.30
CA LEU A 72 -3.00 3.67 6.75
C LEU A 72 -2.00 2.67 7.30
N GLU A 73 -2.33 2.11 8.45
CA GLU A 73 -1.66 0.96 9.04
C GLU A 73 -2.65 -0.20 9.09
N VAL A 74 -2.22 -1.36 8.61
CA VAL A 74 -3.04 -2.56 8.59
C VAL A 74 -2.34 -3.63 9.40
N PRO A 75 -2.92 -4.04 10.55
CA PRO A 75 -2.37 -5.14 11.32
C PRO A 75 -2.53 -6.46 10.57
N ILE A 76 -1.46 -7.25 10.54
CA ILE A 76 -1.44 -8.58 9.94
C ILE A 76 -1.35 -9.60 11.07
N PRO A 77 -2.42 -10.39 11.32
CA PRO A 77 -2.38 -11.46 12.30
C PRO A 77 -1.50 -12.60 11.81
N ILE A 78 -1.05 -13.44 12.75
CA ILE A 78 -0.39 -14.70 12.41
C ILE A 78 -1.39 -15.63 11.70
N VAL A 79 -1.03 -16.10 10.51
CA VAL A 79 -1.81 -17.09 9.74
C VAL A 79 -0.87 -18.12 9.16
N THR A 80 -1.08 -19.38 9.54
CA THR A 80 -0.45 -20.54 8.91
C THR A 80 -1.32 -21.01 7.76
N LYS A 81 -0.83 -20.84 6.52
CA LYS A 81 -1.48 -21.33 5.32
C LYS A 81 -1.38 -22.86 5.27
N SER A 82 -2.48 -23.53 4.97
CA SER A 82 -2.50 -24.97 4.67
C SER A 82 -3.07 -25.22 3.26
N SER A 83 -3.17 -26.49 2.86
CA SER A 83 -3.87 -26.86 1.62
C SER A 83 -5.37 -26.64 1.69
N ARG A 84 -5.94 -26.49 2.90
CA ARG A 84 -7.36 -26.30 3.16
C ARG A 84 -7.67 -24.89 3.69
N ASP A 85 -6.72 -24.27 4.37
CA ASP A 85 -6.89 -22.97 5.00
C ASP A 85 -6.38 -21.83 4.11
N CYS A 86 -7.15 -20.75 4.07
CA CYS A 86 -6.80 -19.57 3.29
C CYS A 86 -5.62 -18.81 3.89
N SER A 87 -4.80 -18.18 3.05
CA SER A 87 -3.84 -17.17 3.53
C SER A 87 -4.55 -15.87 3.86
N PHE A 88 -3.90 -15.01 4.65
CA PHE A 88 -4.42 -13.70 4.99
C PHE A 88 -4.77 -12.88 3.74
N GLN A 89 -5.97 -12.29 3.74
CA GLN A 89 -6.41 -11.34 2.74
C GLN A 89 -7.33 -10.30 3.37
N VAL A 90 -7.15 -9.03 2.99
CA VAL A 90 -8.07 -7.95 3.34
C VAL A 90 -8.26 -7.02 2.16
N VAL A 91 -9.50 -6.55 1.98
CA VAL A 91 -9.88 -5.54 1.00
C VAL A 91 -10.35 -4.32 1.77
N ILE A 92 -9.70 -3.19 1.52
CA ILE A 92 -9.95 -1.94 2.24
C ILE A 92 -10.47 -0.93 1.23
N PRO A 93 -11.76 -0.56 1.29
CA PRO A 93 -12.23 0.59 0.53
C PRO A 93 -11.59 1.85 1.11
N ILE A 94 -10.94 2.62 0.26
CA ILE A 94 -10.31 3.88 0.61
C ILE A 94 -10.84 4.94 -0.36
N ASN A 95 -11.04 6.18 0.09
CA ASN A 95 -11.45 7.27 -0.79
C ASN A 95 -10.47 8.42 -0.63
N TYR A 96 -9.21 8.15 -0.99
CA TYR A 96 -8.12 9.10 -0.80
C TYR A 96 -7.71 9.72 -2.14
N SER A 97 -7.78 11.05 -2.21
CA SER A 97 -7.36 11.81 -3.40
C SER A 97 -5.88 12.19 -3.29
N MET A 98 -5.08 11.71 -4.25
CA MET A 98 -3.67 12.06 -4.38
C MET A 98 -3.50 13.16 -5.41
N LEU A 99 -2.73 14.19 -5.06
CA LEU A 99 -2.28 15.21 -6.01
C LEU A 99 -1.28 14.62 -7.00
N ALA A 100 -1.11 15.29 -8.13
CA ALA A 100 -0.22 14.85 -9.19
C ALA A 100 1.22 14.63 -8.70
N GLY A 101 1.86 13.56 -9.17
CA GLY A 101 3.25 13.23 -8.84
C GLY A 101 3.48 12.65 -7.44
N ILE A 102 2.47 12.62 -6.56
CA ILE A 102 2.58 11.94 -5.26
C ILE A 102 2.75 10.43 -5.49
N LYS A 103 3.65 9.81 -4.74
CA LYS A 103 3.92 8.38 -4.79
C LYS A 103 3.24 7.67 -3.63
N PHE A 104 2.44 6.66 -3.93
CA PHE A 104 1.86 5.76 -2.94
C PHE A 104 2.81 4.60 -2.70
N MET A 105 3.25 4.45 -1.46
CA MET A 105 4.33 3.57 -1.07
C MET A 105 3.94 2.74 0.14
N PHE A 106 4.62 1.62 0.34
CA PHE A 106 4.34 0.76 1.47
C PHE A 106 5.58 0.00 1.96
N LEU A 107 5.53 -0.46 3.21
CA LEU A 107 6.52 -1.33 3.83
C LEU A 107 5.86 -2.41 4.68
N LEU A 108 6.59 -3.49 4.92
CA LEU A 108 6.25 -4.52 5.91
C LEU A 108 6.98 -4.24 7.23
N LYS A 109 6.32 -4.52 8.36
CA LYS A 109 6.90 -4.44 9.70
C LYS A 109 6.64 -5.70 10.52
#